data_AF-A0A1I1CFZ5-F1
#
_entry.id   AF-A0A1I1CFZ5-F1
#
_cell.length_a   1.000
_cell.length_b   1.000
_cell.length_c   1.000
_cell.angle_alpha   90.00
_cell.angle_beta   90.00
_cell.angle_gamma   90.00
#
_symmetry.space_group_name_H-M   'P 1'
#
loop_
_entity.id
_entity.type
_entity.pdbx_description
1 polymer ?
#
loop_
_entity_poly.entity_id
_entity_poly.type
_entity_poly.pdbx_seq_one_letter_code
_entity_poly.pdbx_strand_id
1 'polypeptide(L)' 'MGKKHDGDDPRAVVRKLIKSGKVKKKCCKSKPRCKKCPVLALKKAKAKAA' A
#
# COMPACT_ATOMS: atom_id res chain seq x y z
N MET A 1 -11.69 10.62 17.73
CA MET A 1 -10.77 10.03 16.72
C MET A 1 -11.58 9.72 15.46
N GLY A 2 -11.62 10.67 14.52
CA GLY A 2 -12.55 10.62 13.37
C GLY A 2 -12.28 9.43 12.46
N LYS A 3 -13.32 8.63 12.18
CA LYS A 3 -13.33 7.62 11.12
C LYS A 3 -13.19 8.34 9.78
N LYS A 4 -11.95 8.49 9.28
CA LYS A 4 -11.75 8.79 7.86
C LYS A 4 -12.12 7.53 7.09
N HIS A 5 -13.15 7.66 6.25
CA HIS A 5 -13.73 6.57 5.48
C HIS A 5 -12.65 5.76 4.77
N ASP A 6 -12.59 4.45 5.07
CA ASP A 6 -11.71 3.43 4.48
C ASP A 6 -11.78 3.30 2.95
N GLY A 7 -12.58 4.14 2.28
CA GLY A 7 -12.72 4.22 0.82
C GLY A 7 -11.69 5.12 0.14
N ASP A 8 -11.25 6.21 0.78
CA ASP A 8 -10.45 7.25 0.11
C ASP A 8 -8.95 7.21 0.51
N ASP A 9 -8.61 6.56 1.62
CA ASP A 9 -7.24 6.50 2.10
C ASP A 9 -6.39 5.47 1.31
N PRO A 10 -5.39 5.90 0.50
CA PRO A 10 -4.52 4.97 -0.24
C PRO A 10 -3.72 4.05 0.69
N ARG A 11 -3.59 4.43 1.97
CA ARG A 11 -3.00 3.59 3.02
C ARG A 11 -3.91 2.41 3.42
N ALA A 12 -5.23 2.60 3.44
CA ALA A 12 -6.19 1.54 3.77
C ALA A 12 -6.16 0.44 2.68
N VAL A 13 -6.08 0.83 1.41
CA VAL A 13 -5.91 -0.09 0.28
C VAL A 13 -4.63 -0.91 0.44
N VAL A 14 -3.50 -0.29 0.78
CA VAL A 14 -2.24 -1.02 0.98
C VAL A 14 -2.32 -1.95 2.20
N ARG A 15 -2.99 -1.56 3.28
CA ARG A 15 -3.23 -2.45 4.44
C ARG A 15 -4.06 -3.68 4.05
N LYS A 16 -5.12 -3.52 3.24
CA LYS A 16 -5.90 -4.64 2.68
C LYS A 16 -5.01 -5.55 1.82
N LEU A 17 -4.17 -4.96 0.96
CA LEU A 17 -3.24 -5.72 0.11
C LEU A 17 -2.19 -6.50 0.92
N ILE A 18 -1.69 -5.93 2.02
CA ILE A 18 -0.80 -6.62 2.95
C ILE A 18 -1.53 -7.79 3.64
N LYS A 19 -2.75 -7.57 4.13
CA LYS A 19 -3.56 -8.62 4.77
C LYS A 19 -3.88 -9.78 3.82
N SER A 20 -4.09 -9.48 2.54
CA SER A 20 -4.29 -10.47 1.47
C SER A 20 -2.99 -11.15 0.98
N GLY A 21 -1.82 -10.85 1.56
CA GLY A 21 -0.54 -11.47 1.17
C GLY A 21 0.04 -11.00 -0.18
N LYS A 22 -0.64 -10.10 -0.90
CA LYS A 22 -0.20 -9.55 -2.19
C LYS A 22 1.00 -8.61 -2.05
N VAL A 23 1.16 -7.97 -0.88
CA VAL A 23 2.21 -6.98 -0.58
C VAL A 23 2.96 -7.38 0.69
N LYS A 24 4.29 -7.20 0.71
CA LYS A 24 5.10 -7.47 1.91
C LYS A 24 4.75 -6.49 3.03
N LYS A 25 4.69 -7.00 4.27
CA LYS A 25 4.45 -6.19 5.48
C LYS A 25 5.56 -5.15 5.73
N LYS A 26 6.81 -5.49 5.39
CA LYS A 26 7.97 -4.57 5.45
C LYS A 26 8.62 -4.42 4.08
N CYS A 27 9.15 -3.22 3.80
CA CYS A 27 9.97 -2.98 2.61
C CYS A 27 11.34 -3.66 2.79
N CYS A 28 11.76 -4.48 1.82
CA CYS A 28 13.07 -5.15 1.86
C CYS A 28 14.26 -4.22 1.53
N LYS A 29 14.00 -2.94 1.19
CA LYS A 29 15.00 -1.92 0.83
C LYS A 29 15.96 -2.27 -0.33
N SER A 30 15.78 -3.42 -0.98
CA SER A 30 16.56 -3.84 -2.15
C SER A 30 16.44 -2.85 -3.31
N LYS A 31 17.54 -2.71 -4.07
CA LYS A 31 17.60 -1.99 -5.34
C LYS A 31 17.89 -3.05 -6.42
N PRO A 32 16.95 -3.36 -7.33
CA PRO A 32 15.63 -2.73 -7.55
C PRO A 32 14.56 -3.12 -6.52
N ARG A 33 13.52 -2.27 -6.37
CA ARG A 33 12.38 -2.56 -5.47
C ARG A 33 11.59 -3.77 -5.96
N CYS A 34 11.31 -4.72 -5.08
CA CYS A 34 10.54 -5.91 -5.44
C CYS A 34 9.08 -5.59 -5.81
N LYS A 35 8.47 -6.42 -6.68
CA LYS A 35 7.08 -6.25 -7.16
C LYS A 35 6.04 -6.19 -6.03
N LYS A 36 6.32 -6.85 -4.89
CA LYS A 36 5.47 -6.88 -3.68
C LYS A 36 5.82 -5.76 -2.67
N CYS A 37 6.59 -4.75 -3.05
CA CYS A 37 7.05 -3.70 -2.14
C CYS A 37 5.89 -2.79 -1.68
N PRO A 38 5.70 -2.57 -0.37
CA PRO A 38 4.63 -1.71 0.14
C PRO A 38 4.74 -0.26 -0.35
N VAL A 39 5.95 0.22 -0.64
CA VAL A 39 6.15 1.59 -1.15
C VAL A 39 5.69 1.73 -2.61
N LEU A 40 5.90 0.70 -3.44
CA LEU A 40 5.37 0.69 -4.81
C LEU A 40 3.84 0.58 -4.78
N ALA A 41 3.29 -0.25 -3.90
CA ALA A 41 1.84 -0.36 -3.71
C ALA A 41 1.23 0.97 -3.27
N LEU A 42 1.88 1.70 -2.34
CA LEU A 42 1.43 3.04 -1.92
C LEU A 42 1.48 4.04 -3.07
N LYS A 43 2.55 4.02 -3.89
CA LYS A 43 2.66 4.93 -5.04
C LYS A 43 1.56 4.66 -6.07
N LYS A 44 1.26 3.39 -6.35
CA LYS A 44 0.16 2.99 -7.24
C LYS A 44 -1.21 3.35 -6.67
N ALA A 45 -1.42 3.16 -5.37
CA ALA A 45 -2.68 3.50 -4.72
C ALA A 45 -2.92 5.02 -4.73
N LYS A 46 -1.88 5.82 -4.45
CA LYS A 46 -1.96 7.29 -4.58
C LYS A 46 -2.26 7.75 -6.00
N ALA A 47 -1.60 7.16 -7.00
CA ALA A 47 -1.83 7.48 -8.40
C ALA A 47 -3.22 7.06 -8.93
N LYS A 48 -3.92 6.17 -8.22
CA LYS A 48 -5.30 5.77 -8.52
C LYS A 48 -6.35 6.59 -7.77
N ALA A 49 -5.94 7.32 -6.75
CA ALA A 49 -6.80 8.17 -5.93
C ALA A 49 -6.75 9.65 -6.36
N ALA A 50 -5.93 9.98 -7.35
CA ALA A 50 -5.90 11.27 -8.05
C ALA A 50 -6.58 11.10 -9.41
#